data_AF-A0A977PW74-F1
#
_entry.id   AF-A0A977PW74-F1
#
_cell.length_a   1.000
_cell.length_b   1.000
_cell.length_c   1.000
_cell.angle_alpha   90.00
_cell.angle_beta   90.00
_cell.angle_gamma   90.00
#
_symmetry.space_group_name_H-M   'P 1'
#
loop_
_entity.id
_entity.type
_entity.pdbx_description
1 polymer ?
#
loop_
_entity_poly.entity_id
_entity_poly.type
_entity_poly.pdbx_seq_one_letter_code
_entity_poly.pdbx_strand_id
1 'polypeptide(L)'
;MTVDLTSGRKGAKFGKGFSAVMVGQKWAIEQLSKIATVHTRLGWQTSNLRKHLGLEKSKDKAEQTPESHANDGITLACFRFLDYLPFHTSNYHGHDWKGSVEVTDAPFTIIKRPPISRRQLHLMVPSKGGKRRKYGGSTTRHEFRKGDLVSSHKGVGYVSGDTEKQLSVSDANWKQLGQIAVSKIQLIRRSNGLIVSH
;
A
#
# COMPACT_ATOMS: atom_id res chain seq x y z
N MET A 1 -14.91 -27.75 4.10
CA MET A 1 -14.80 -26.38 4.63
C MET A 1 -13.73 -26.36 5.70
N THR A 2 -12.68 -25.54 5.56
CA THR A 2 -11.60 -25.47 6.55
C THR A 2 -12.09 -24.62 7.73
N VAL A 3 -12.33 -25.26 8.86
CA VAL A 3 -12.80 -24.61 10.08
C VAL A 3 -11.61 -24.05 10.84
N ASP A 4 -11.70 -22.79 11.25
CA ASP A 4 -10.67 -22.12 12.02
C ASP A 4 -10.87 -22.35 13.52
N LEU A 5 -9.86 -22.97 14.14
CA LEU A 5 -9.76 -23.30 15.57
C LEU A 5 -8.81 -22.33 16.31
N THR A 6 -8.23 -21.36 15.62
CA THR A 6 -7.08 -20.55 16.09
C THR A 6 -7.37 -19.06 16.22
N SER A 7 -8.47 -18.54 15.66
CA SER A 7 -8.68 -17.08 15.60
C SER A 7 -8.90 -16.38 16.93
N GLY A 8 -9.00 -17.09 18.06
CA GLY A 8 -9.21 -16.47 19.37
C GLY A 8 -10.43 -15.53 19.41
N ARG A 9 -11.35 -15.63 18.43
CA ARG A 9 -12.53 -14.78 18.34
C ARG A 9 -13.44 -15.16 19.49
N LYS A 10 -13.48 -14.29 20.51
CA LYS A 10 -14.30 -14.38 21.74
C LYS A 10 -15.83 -14.46 21.51
N GLY A 11 -16.31 -14.77 20.30
CA GLY A 11 -17.73 -14.72 19.96
C GLY A 11 -18.23 -15.75 18.94
N ALA A 12 -17.44 -16.79 18.59
CA ALA A 12 -17.99 -17.87 17.76
C ALA A 12 -18.92 -18.75 18.62
N LYS A 13 -20.24 -18.67 18.37
CA LYS A 13 -21.29 -19.40 19.11
C LYS A 13 -21.05 -20.92 19.28
N PHE A 14 -20.21 -21.53 18.43
CA PHE A 14 -19.92 -22.96 18.45
C PHE A 14 -18.41 -23.27 18.49
N GLY A 15 -17.58 -22.33 18.96
CA GLY A 15 -16.12 -22.51 19.07
C GLY A 15 -15.38 -22.64 17.72
N LYS A 16 -16.11 -22.47 16.60
CA LYS A 16 -15.64 -22.63 15.24
C LYS A 16 -15.93 -21.34 14.46
N GLY A 17 -14.89 -20.62 14.10
CA GLY A 17 -14.99 -19.36 13.35
C GLY A 17 -14.91 -19.62 11.85
N PHE A 18 -15.72 -18.90 11.07
CA PHE A 18 -15.49 -18.72 9.63
C PHE A 18 -14.82 -17.37 9.40
N SER A 19 -13.69 -17.36 8.70
CA SER A 19 -12.98 -16.15 8.30
C SER A 19 -12.78 -16.18 6.79
N ALA A 20 -13.54 -15.35 6.06
CA ALA A 20 -13.41 -15.22 4.62
C ALA A 20 -11.96 -14.89 4.20
N VAL A 21 -11.25 -14.12 5.03
CA VAL A 21 -9.83 -13.78 4.81
C VAL A 21 -8.95 -15.03 4.86
N MET A 22 -9.12 -15.90 5.86
CA MET A 22 -8.31 -17.13 5.96
C MET A 22 -8.62 -18.12 4.84
N VAL A 23 -9.90 -18.22 4.44
CA VAL A 23 -10.30 -19.04 3.29
C VAL A 23 -9.66 -18.51 2.02
N GLY A 24 -9.68 -17.20 1.80
CA GLY A 24 -9.02 -16.55 0.67
C GLY A 24 -7.50 -16.77 0.66
N GLN A 25 -6.82 -16.63 1.81
CA GLN A 25 -5.39 -16.90 1.94
C GLN A 25 -5.05 -18.35 1.61
N LYS A 26 -5.80 -19.31 2.14
CA LYS A 26 -5.58 -20.73 1.87
C LYS A 26 -5.77 -21.05 0.39
N TRP A 27 -6.84 -20.53 -0.22
CA TRP A 27 -7.11 -20.71 -1.64
C TRP A 27 -6.00 -20.09 -2.51
N ALA A 28 -5.51 -18.90 -2.15
CA ALA A 28 -4.42 -18.25 -2.86
C ALA A 28 -3.12 -19.08 -2.82
N ILE A 29 -2.74 -19.60 -1.64
CA ILE A 29 -1.59 -20.49 -1.50
C ILE A 29 -1.77 -21.77 -2.33
N GLU A 30 -2.97 -22.33 -2.33
CA GLU A 30 -3.30 -23.52 -3.14
C GLU A 30 -3.14 -23.25 -4.64
N GLN A 31 -3.62 -22.10 -5.15
CA GLN A 31 -3.42 -21.76 -6.56
C GLN A 31 -1.94 -21.50 -6.90
N LEU A 32 -1.20 -20.81 -6.02
CA LEU A 32 0.23 -20.55 -6.22
C LEU A 32 1.04 -21.84 -6.28
N SER A 33 0.69 -22.83 -5.45
CA SER A 33 1.36 -24.13 -5.38
C SER A 33 1.23 -24.95 -6.68
N LYS A 34 0.27 -24.62 -7.55
CA LYS A 34 0.13 -25.24 -8.87
C LYS A 34 1.12 -24.68 -9.89
N ILE A 35 1.66 -23.48 -9.65
CA ILE A 35 2.53 -22.75 -10.57
C ILE A 35 3.99 -22.96 -10.17
N ALA A 36 4.29 -22.89 -8.87
CA ALA A 36 5.64 -23.01 -8.34
C ALA A 36 5.63 -23.61 -6.93
N THR A 37 6.79 -24.08 -6.47
CA THR A 37 6.97 -24.52 -5.09
C THR A 37 6.74 -23.36 -4.13
N VAL A 38 5.80 -23.53 -3.19
CA VAL A 38 5.48 -22.52 -2.18
C VAL A 38 6.03 -22.97 -0.83
N HIS A 39 6.86 -22.12 -0.22
CA HIS A 39 7.35 -22.32 1.13
C HIS A 39 6.61 -21.40 2.09
N THR A 40 6.01 -21.97 3.13
CA THR A 40 5.40 -21.20 4.22
C THR A 40 6.40 -21.03 5.36
N ARG A 41 6.47 -19.81 5.91
CA ARG A 41 7.30 -19.49 7.08
C ARG A 41 6.41 -18.93 8.19
N LEU A 42 6.71 -19.31 9.42
CA LEU A 42 5.99 -18.85 10.61
C LEU A 42 6.44 -17.45 11.00
N GLY A 43 5.57 -16.68 11.64
CA GLY A 43 5.86 -15.28 12.02
C GLY A 43 7.05 -15.12 12.99
N TRP A 44 7.33 -16.12 13.82
CA TRP A 44 8.52 -16.08 14.68
C TRP A 44 9.81 -16.33 13.89
N GLN A 45 9.76 -17.14 12.82
CA GLN A 45 10.93 -17.39 11.95
C GLN A 45 11.32 -16.11 11.23
N THR A 46 10.34 -15.41 10.64
CA THR A 46 10.58 -14.12 9.98
C THR A 46 11.10 -13.08 10.98
N SER A 47 10.58 -13.05 12.21
CA SER A 47 11.10 -12.17 13.25
C SER A 47 12.58 -12.43 13.58
N ASN A 48 13.00 -13.70 13.65
CA ASN A 48 14.39 -14.06 13.94
C ASN A 48 15.34 -13.70 12.78
N LEU A 49 14.99 -14.06 11.55
CA LEU A 49 15.82 -13.73 10.38
C LEU A 49 15.94 -12.21 10.21
N ARG A 50 14.83 -11.49 10.40
CA ARG A 50 14.80 -10.03 10.33
C ARG A 50 15.78 -9.39 11.33
N LYS A 51 15.84 -9.89 12.56
CA LYS A 51 16.84 -9.44 13.57
C LYS A 51 18.27 -9.75 13.15
N HIS A 52 18.51 -10.94 12.58
CA HIS A 52 19.83 -11.34 12.09
C HIS A 52 20.31 -10.45 10.94
N LEU A 53 19.40 -10.05 10.05
CA LEU A 53 19.67 -9.17 8.91
C LEU A 53 19.66 -7.67 9.25
N GLY A 54 19.39 -7.29 10.50
CA GLY A 54 19.30 -5.88 10.92
C GLY A 54 18.11 -5.11 10.32
N LEU A 55 17.08 -5.81 9.84
CA LEU A 55 15.91 -5.20 9.21
C LEU A 55 14.90 -4.73 10.26
N GLU A 56 14.86 -3.44 10.57
CA GLU A 56 13.91 -2.93 11.55
C GLU A 56 12.45 -3.06 11.09
N LYS A 57 11.53 -3.15 12.06
CA LYS A 57 10.09 -3.21 11.76
C LYS A 57 9.41 -2.15 12.58
N SER A 58 8.73 -1.24 11.89
CA SER A 58 7.95 -0.21 12.56
C SER A 58 6.74 -0.84 13.26
N LYS A 59 6.37 -0.23 14.39
CA LYS A 59 5.12 -0.55 15.09
C LYS A 59 3.93 0.21 14.48
N ASP A 60 4.20 1.31 13.76
CA ASP A 60 3.17 2.12 13.12
C ASP A 60 2.95 1.67 11.68
N LYS A 61 1.82 1.01 11.44
CA LYS A 61 1.45 0.54 10.10
C LYS A 61 1.01 1.65 9.14
N ALA A 62 0.74 2.85 9.64
CA ALA A 62 0.39 4.00 8.82
C ALA A 62 1.66 4.71 8.29
N GLU A 63 2.81 4.42 8.89
CA GLU A 63 4.09 4.96 8.47
C GLU A 63 4.46 4.47 7.08
N GLN A 64 4.80 5.44 6.23
CA GLN A 64 5.05 5.27 4.82
C GLN A 64 6.52 4.94 4.54
N THR A 65 7.02 3.86 5.14
CA THR A 65 8.45 3.50 5.10
C THR A 65 8.69 2.03 4.76
N PRO A 66 9.91 1.65 4.32
CA PRO A 66 10.27 0.25 4.08
C PRO A 66 10.04 -0.66 5.30
N GLU A 67 10.27 -0.17 6.51
CA GLU A 67 10.13 -0.91 7.76
C GLU A 67 8.69 -1.35 8.02
N SER A 68 7.72 -0.58 7.53
CA SER A 68 6.28 -0.86 7.65
C SER A 68 5.75 -1.75 6.53
N HIS A 69 6.34 -1.69 5.33
CA HIS A 69 5.71 -2.21 4.12
C HIS A 69 6.55 -3.20 3.31
N ALA A 70 7.89 -3.15 3.38
CA ALA A 70 8.79 -3.92 2.54
C ALA A 70 9.63 -4.96 3.30
N ASN A 71 10.08 -4.64 4.51
CA ASN A 71 11.07 -5.46 5.24
C ASN A 71 10.61 -6.90 5.51
N ASP A 72 9.32 -7.12 5.78
CA ASP A 72 8.77 -8.48 5.94
C ASP A 72 8.88 -9.29 4.63
N GLY A 73 8.66 -8.66 3.47
CA GLY A 73 8.77 -9.28 2.15
C GLY A 73 10.22 -9.58 1.77
N ILE A 74 11.14 -8.65 2.03
CA ILE A 74 12.58 -8.86 1.83
C ILE A 74 13.04 -10.03 2.70
N THR A 75 12.67 -10.05 3.98
CA THR A 75 12.99 -11.16 4.90
C THR A 75 12.49 -12.51 4.37
N LEU A 76 11.26 -12.57 3.83
CA LEU A 76 10.73 -13.80 3.23
C LEU A 76 11.54 -14.26 2.01
N ALA A 77 12.02 -13.33 1.18
CA ALA A 77 12.89 -13.66 0.06
C ALA A 77 14.27 -14.17 0.52
N CYS A 78 14.83 -13.59 1.57
CA CYS A 78 16.13 -14.01 2.12
C CYS A 78 16.15 -15.46 2.61
N PHE A 79 15.02 -16.03 3.03
CA PHE A 79 14.91 -17.46 3.36
C PHE A 79 15.21 -18.40 2.20
N ARG A 80 15.32 -17.90 0.97
CA ARG A 80 15.78 -18.70 -0.17
C ARG A 80 17.29 -18.97 -0.11
N PHE A 81 18.04 -18.07 0.51
CA PHE A 81 19.50 -18.08 0.53
C PHE A 81 20.08 -18.30 1.93
N LEU A 82 19.25 -18.16 2.97
CA LEU A 82 19.62 -18.34 4.37
C LEU A 82 18.71 -19.37 5.03
N ASP A 83 19.31 -20.35 5.69
CA ASP A 83 18.63 -21.29 6.56
C ASP A 83 19.30 -21.37 7.92
N TYR A 84 18.49 -21.57 8.96
CA TYR A 84 18.98 -21.75 10.33
C TYR A 84 19.19 -23.23 10.61
N LEU A 85 20.43 -23.69 10.46
CA LEU A 85 20.77 -25.12 10.48
C LEU A 85 21.54 -25.49 11.74
N PRO A 86 21.35 -26.71 12.27
CA PRO A 86 22.19 -27.21 13.34
C PRO A 86 23.61 -27.42 12.83
N PHE A 87 24.59 -27.24 13.72
CA PHE A 87 25.97 -27.62 13.48
C PHE A 87 26.52 -28.37 14.68
N HIS A 88 27.43 -29.31 14.40
CA HIS A 88 28.16 -30.06 15.40
C HIS A 88 29.64 -30.00 15.08
N THR A 89 30.42 -29.57 16.07
CA THR A 89 31.88 -29.57 16.06
C THR A 89 32.36 -30.48 17.20
N SER A 90 33.64 -30.84 17.23
CA SER A 90 34.22 -31.71 18.27
C SER A 90 33.90 -31.26 19.71
N ASN A 91 33.80 -29.94 19.95
CA ASN A 91 33.62 -29.38 21.28
C ASN A 91 32.27 -28.66 21.50
N TYR A 92 31.47 -28.47 20.44
CA TYR A 92 30.27 -27.62 20.49
C TYR A 92 29.18 -28.15 19.59
N HIS A 93 27.93 -27.94 20.01
CA HIS A 93 26.76 -28.12 19.17
C HIS A 93 25.89 -26.87 19.28
N GLY A 94 25.22 -26.50 18.19
CA GLY A 94 24.40 -25.31 18.17
C GLY A 94 23.63 -25.17 16.88
N HIS A 95 23.06 -24.00 16.67
CA HIS A 95 22.44 -23.62 15.41
C HIS A 95 23.03 -22.30 14.94
N ASP A 96 23.11 -22.15 13.64
CA ASP A 96 23.67 -20.96 13.02
C ASP A 96 22.99 -20.69 11.68
N TRP A 97 23.01 -19.45 11.25
CA TRP A 97 22.55 -19.08 9.91
C TRP A 97 23.59 -19.53 8.89
N LYS A 98 23.17 -20.34 7.91
CA LYS A 98 24.01 -20.81 6.82
C LYS A 98 23.54 -20.20 5.50
N GLY A 99 24.52 -19.75 4.72
CA GLY A 99 24.31 -19.00 3.49
C GLY A 99 24.78 -17.55 3.63
N SER A 100 24.58 -16.75 2.57
CA SER A 100 24.98 -15.35 2.53
C SER A 100 23.97 -14.52 1.75
N VAL A 101 23.59 -13.38 2.30
CA VAL A 101 22.77 -12.36 1.63
C VAL A 101 23.32 -11.00 2.00
N GLU A 102 23.46 -10.14 1.00
CA GLU A 102 23.73 -8.72 1.21
C GLU A 102 22.44 -7.95 0.90
N VAL A 103 21.95 -7.20 1.90
CA VAL A 103 20.81 -6.30 1.71
C VAL A 103 21.36 -4.91 1.42
N THR A 104 21.04 -4.38 0.27
CA THR A 104 21.47 -3.06 -0.18
C THR A 104 20.31 -2.06 -0.12
N ASP A 105 20.64 -0.78 -0.06
CA ASP A 105 19.65 0.28 -0.19
C ASP A 105 18.93 0.18 -1.54
N ALA A 106 17.63 0.43 -1.53
CA ALA A 106 16.78 0.41 -2.72
C ALA A 106 15.80 1.58 -2.69
N PRO A 107 15.42 2.13 -3.86
CA PRO A 107 14.42 3.18 -3.91
C PRO A 107 13.09 2.66 -3.37
N PHE A 108 12.55 3.37 -2.38
CA PHE A 108 11.22 3.14 -1.86
C PHE A 108 10.29 4.23 -2.36
N THR A 109 9.08 3.87 -2.76
CA THR A 109 8.11 4.82 -3.29
C THR A 109 6.70 4.27 -3.08
N ILE A 110 5.80 5.14 -2.65
CA ILE A 110 4.41 4.78 -2.44
C ILE A 110 3.58 5.23 -3.63
N ILE A 111 2.87 4.26 -4.18
CA ILE A 111 1.97 4.46 -5.31
C ILE A 111 0.55 4.25 -4.83
N LYS A 112 -0.29 5.28 -5.00
CA LYS A 112 -1.71 5.20 -4.64
C LYS A 112 -2.58 5.87 -5.68
N ARG A 113 -3.87 5.56 -5.67
CA ARG A 113 -4.83 6.25 -6.55
C ARG A 113 -5.22 7.59 -5.93
N PRO A 114 -5.41 8.65 -6.74
CA PRO A 114 -6.00 9.88 -6.27
C PRO A 114 -7.36 9.62 -5.60
N PRO A 115 -7.60 10.12 -4.38
CA PRO A 115 -8.87 9.95 -3.68
C PRO A 115 -9.91 10.90 -4.28
N ILE A 116 -10.39 10.56 -5.47
CA ILE A 116 -11.40 11.31 -6.21
C ILE A 116 -12.77 10.84 -5.76
N SER A 117 -13.57 11.76 -5.21
CA SER A 117 -14.99 11.49 -4.96
C SER A 117 -15.69 11.10 -6.26
N ARG A 118 -16.25 9.88 -6.26
CA ARG A 118 -17.11 9.42 -7.34
C ARG A 118 -18.35 10.29 -7.41
N ARG A 119 -18.93 10.44 -8.60
CA ARG A 119 -20.23 11.12 -8.74
C ARG A 119 -21.29 10.32 -7.97
N GLN A 120 -21.93 10.96 -7.01
CA GLN A 120 -22.98 10.34 -6.23
C GLN A 120 -24.29 10.35 -7.02
N LEU A 121 -25.05 9.25 -6.95
CA LEU A 121 -26.28 9.06 -7.71
C LEU A 121 -27.33 10.16 -7.42
N HIS A 122 -27.50 10.55 -6.16
CA HIS A 122 -28.46 11.60 -5.78
C HIS A 122 -28.08 13.00 -6.28
N LEU A 123 -26.78 13.24 -6.58
CA LEU A 123 -26.30 14.46 -7.24
C LEU A 123 -26.38 14.37 -8.78
N MET A 124 -26.75 13.21 -9.33
CA MET A 124 -27.04 13.03 -10.76
C MET A 124 -28.45 13.48 -11.12
N VAL A 125 -29.35 13.69 -10.15
CA VAL A 125 -30.66 14.27 -10.39
C VAL A 125 -30.50 15.76 -10.73
N PRO A 126 -31.03 16.24 -11.88
CA PRO A 126 -30.95 17.64 -12.23
C PRO A 126 -31.61 18.52 -11.17
N SER A 127 -30.99 19.66 -10.84
CA SER A 127 -31.69 20.69 -10.06
C SER A 127 -32.76 21.38 -10.91
N LYS A 128 -33.66 22.15 -10.29
CA LYS A 128 -34.65 22.97 -11.00
C LYS A 128 -33.92 23.82 -12.07
N GLY A 129 -34.27 23.63 -13.34
CA GLY A 129 -33.53 24.19 -14.49
C GLY A 129 -32.66 23.18 -15.27
N GLY A 130 -32.72 21.88 -14.97
CA GLY A 130 -32.18 20.80 -15.83
C GLY A 130 -30.67 20.60 -15.77
N LYS A 131 -29.92 21.48 -15.10
CA LYS A 131 -28.45 21.35 -14.94
C LYS A 131 -28.10 20.51 -13.72
N ARG A 132 -27.24 19.51 -13.91
CA ARG A 132 -26.68 18.68 -12.84
C ARG A 132 -25.57 19.43 -12.11
N ARG A 133 -25.46 19.24 -10.79
CA ARG A 133 -24.33 19.77 -10.03
C ARG A 133 -23.03 19.10 -10.49
N LYS A 134 -22.01 19.90 -10.81
CA LYS A 134 -20.65 19.42 -11.11
C LYS A 134 -19.93 19.07 -9.80
N TYR A 135 -20.37 18.00 -9.13
CA TYR A 135 -19.69 17.45 -7.95
C TYR A 135 -19.17 16.05 -8.24
N GLY A 136 -17.91 15.80 -7.90
CA GLY A 136 -17.23 14.54 -8.19
C GLY A 136 -16.86 14.35 -9.68
N GLY A 137 -16.05 13.33 -9.94
CA GLY A 137 -15.48 13.06 -11.27
C GLY A 137 -14.06 13.59 -11.44
N SER A 138 -13.45 13.26 -12.58
CA SER A 138 -12.03 13.48 -12.85
C SER A 138 -11.71 14.75 -13.63
N THR A 139 -12.69 15.42 -14.24
CA THR A 139 -12.44 16.62 -15.07
C THR A 139 -12.86 17.90 -14.35
N THR A 140 -11.98 18.90 -14.34
CA THR A 140 -12.27 20.24 -13.80
C THR A 140 -12.88 21.15 -14.87
N ARG A 141 -13.31 22.36 -14.49
CA ARG A 141 -13.80 23.39 -15.42
C ARG A 141 -12.71 24.03 -16.28
N HIS A 142 -11.45 23.83 -15.91
CA HIS A 142 -10.32 24.64 -16.40
C HIS A 142 -9.35 23.83 -17.27
N GLU A 143 -9.84 22.80 -17.97
CA GLU A 143 -9.04 21.87 -18.79
C GLU A 143 -8.02 20.99 -18.03
N PHE A 144 -7.91 21.17 -16.71
CA PHE A 144 -7.17 20.26 -15.83
C PHE A 144 -8.04 19.08 -15.40
N ARG A 145 -7.40 17.97 -15.02
CA ARG A 145 -8.05 16.79 -14.46
C ARG A 145 -7.54 16.54 -13.06
N LYS A 146 -8.40 15.99 -12.20
CA LYS A 146 -7.98 15.55 -10.88
C LYS A 146 -6.89 14.47 -11.00
N GLY A 147 -5.81 14.64 -10.26
CA GLY A 147 -4.60 13.84 -10.37
C GLY A 147 -3.63 14.29 -11.47
N ASP A 148 -3.92 15.37 -12.21
CA ASP A 148 -2.88 16.03 -13.02
C ASP A 148 -1.79 16.55 -12.08
N LEU A 149 -0.53 16.32 -12.43
CA LEU A 149 0.62 16.86 -11.71
C LEU A 149 0.93 18.24 -12.26
N VAL A 150 1.00 19.23 -11.38
CA VAL A 150 1.12 20.64 -11.74
C VAL A 150 2.19 21.33 -10.90
N SER A 151 2.80 22.36 -11.48
CA SER A 151 3.69 23.29 -10.79
C SER A 151 2.94 24.59 -10.50
N SER A 152 3.24 25.19 -9.36
CA SER A 152 2.70 26.48 -8.95
C SER A 152 3.67 27.20 -8.02
N HIS A 153 3.40 28.48 -7.73
CA HIS A 153 4.17 29.24 -6.74
C HIS A 153 4.07 28.70 -5.30
N LYS A 154 3.18 27.72 -5.02
CA LYS A 154 3.10 27.02 -3.73
C LYS A 154 3.82 25.66 -3.74
N GLY A 155 4.48 25.32 -4.84
CA GLY A 155 5.15 24.05 -5.05
C GLY A 155 4.45 23.14 -6.07
N VAL A 156 5.04 21.96 -6.26
CA VAL A 156 4.54 20.91 -7.13
C VAL A 156 3.52 20.06 -6.39
N GLY A 157 2.39 19.76 -7.04
CA GLY A 157 1.35 18.94 -6.43
C GLY A 157 0.34 18.41 -7.45
N TYR A 158 -0.68 17.75 -6.96
CA TYR A 158 -1.74 17.15 -7.74
C TYR A 158 -3.02 17.99 -7.68
N VAL A 159 -3.70 18.12 -8.81
CA VAL A 159 -5.02 18.75 -8.86
C VAL A 159 -6.02 17.88 -8.09
N SER A 160 -6.63 18.44 -7.03
CA SER A 160 -7.59 17.73 -6.17
C SER A 160 -9.04 18.18 -6.40
N GLY A 161 -9.23 19.37 -6.98
CA GLY A 161 -10.54 19.91 -7.32
C GLY A 161 -10.46 21.29 -7.95
N ASP A 162 -11.61 21.91 -8.11
CA ASP A 162 -11.75 23.21 -8.74
C ASP A 162 -12.88 24.03 -8.11
N THR A 163 -12.71 25.34 -8.15
CA THR A 163 -13.76 26.33 -7.94
C THR A 163 -14.03 27.02 -9.27
N GLU A 164 -14.88 28.05 -9.26
CA GLU A 164 -15.21 28.80 -10.47
C GLU A 164 -13.99 29.46 -11.13
N LYS A 165 -12.98 29.88 -10.36
CA LYS A 165 -11.81 30.61 -10.89
C LYS A 165 -10.45 29.98 -10.55
N GLN A 166 -10.43 28.98 -9.68
CA GLN A 166 -9.20 28.45 -9.12
C GLN A 166 -9.19 26.93 -9.14
N LEU A 167 -8.00 26.33 -9.11
CA LEU A 167 -7.79 24.92 -8.92
C LEU A 167 -7.25 24.67 -7.52
N SER A 168 -7.79 23.66 -6.86
CA SER A 168 -7.24 23.14 -5.62
C SER A 168 -6.07 22.22 -5.96
N VAL A 169 -4.91 22.52 -5.41
CA VAL A 169 -3.70 21.70 -5.52
C VAL A 169 -3.38 21.11 -4.16
N SER A 170 -3.10 19.81 -4.12
CA SER A 170 -2.74 19.06 -2.92
C SER A 170 -1.41 18.34 -3.11
N ASP A 171 -0.71 18.05 -2.03
CA ASP A 171 0.49 17.20 -2.07
C ASP A 171 0.15 15.73 -2.34
N ALA A 172 1.17 14.87 -2.37
CA ALA A 172 0.98 13.44 -2.56
C ALA A 172 0.21 12.77 -1.41
N ASN A 173 0.18 13.37 -0.22
CA ASN A 173 -0.65 12.93 0.92
C ASN A 173 -2.07 13.51 0.90
N TRP A 174 -2.44 14.16 -0.20
CA TRP A 174 -3.72 14.82 -0.40
C TRP A 174 -4.01 15.97 0.55
N LYS A 175 -2.99 16.45 1.27
CA LYS A 175 -3.06 17.67 2.07
C LYS A 175 -3.03 18.87 1.13
N GLN A 176 -3.97 19.80 1.31
CA GLN A 176 -4.13 20.92 0.39
C GLN A 176 -2.97 21.91 0.52
N LEU A 177 -2.28 22.20 -0.59
CA LEU A 177 -1.29 23.29 -0.70
C LEU A 177 -2.01 24.64 -0.85
N GLY A 178 -3.13 24.64 -1.58
CA GLY A 178 -4.05 25.78 -1.64
C GLY A 178 -4.98 25.75 -2.84
N GLN A 179 -5.78 26.81 -2.95
CA GLN A 179 -6.51 27.15 -4.17
C GLN A 179 -5.69 28.20 -4.94
N ILE A 180 -5.45 27.95 -6.22
CA ILE A 180 -4.52 28.73 -7.05
C ILE A 180 -5.24 29.09 -8.34
N ALA A 181 -5.09 30.34 -8.78
CA ALA A 181 -5.65 30.79 -10.05
C ALA A 181 -5.08 29.96 -11.21
N VAL A 182 -5.95 29.60 -12.15
CA VAL A 182 -5.59 28.73 -13.29
C VAL A 182 -4.41 29.29 -14.08
N SER A 183 -4.34 30.62 -14.23
CA SER A 183 -3.25 31.32 -14.92
C SER A 183 -1.87 31.18 -14.26
N LYS A 184 -1.83 30.76 -12.99
CA LYS A 184 -0.59 30.58 -12.21
C LYS A 184 -0.20 29.11 -12.04
N ILE A 185 -0.80 28.22 -12.83
CA ILE A 185 -0.59 26.77 -12.75
C ILE A 185 -0.04 26.30 -14.08
N GLN A 186 1.08 25.57 -14.02
CA GLN A 186 1.66 24.92 -15.18
C GLN A 186 1.44 23.41 -15.09
N LEU A 187 0.89 22.81 -16.13
CA LEU A 187 0.77 21.37 -16.22
C LEU A 187 2.16 20.74 -16.42
N ILE A 188 2.54 19.81 -15.52
CA ILE A 188 3.75 18.99 -15.69
C ILE A 188 3.38 17.69 -16.40
N ARG A 189 2.31 17.03 -15.93
CA ARG A 189 1.91 15.71 -16.44
C ARG A 189 0.41 15.50 -16.28
N ARG A 190 -0.24 14.93 -17.30
CA ARG A 190 -1.62 14.47 -17.21
C ARG A 190 -1.78 13.29 -16.26
N SER A 191 -2.93 13.22 -15.60
CA SER A 191 -3.31 12.15 -14.69
C SER A 191 -3.23 10.80 -15.38
N ASN A 192 -2.46 9.89 -14.80
CA ASN A 192 -2.42 8.46 -15.14
C ASN A 192 -3.17 7.62 -14.10
N GLY A 193 -3.98 8.27 -13.25
CA GLY A 193 -4.68 7.62 -12.15
C GLY A 193 -3.80 7.21 -10.97
N LEU A 194 -2.52 7.63 -10.95
CA LEU A 194 -1.55 7.33 -9.89
C LEU A 194 -0.94 8.60 -9.31
N ILE A 195 -0.80 8.58 -7.99
CA ILE A 195 -0.02 9.50 -7.17
C ILE A 195 1.20 8.73 -6.69
N VAL A 196 2.34 9.39 -6.76
CA VAL A 196 3.63 8.84 -6.40
C VAL A 196 4.22 9.74 -5.32
N SER A 197 4.53 9.18 -4.16
CA SER A 197 5.29 9.84 -3.10
C SER A 197 6.57 9.08 -2.83
N HIS A 198 7.68 9.82 -2.78
CA HIS A 198 8.97 9.33 -2.34
C HIS A 198 9.12 9.60 -0.84
#